data_AF-A0AAD5LR99-F1
#
_entry.id   AF-A0AAD5LR99-F1
#
_cell.length_a   1.000
_cell.length_b   1.000
_cell.length_c   1.000
_cell.angle_alpha   90.00
_cell.angle_beta   90.00
_cell.angle_gamma   90.00
#
_symmetry.space_group_name_H-M   'P 1'
#
loop_
_entity.id
_entity.type
_entity.pdbx_description
1 polymer ?
#
loop_
_entity_poly.entity_id
_entity_poly.type
_entity_poly.pdbx_seq_one_letter_code
_entity_poly.pdbx_strand_id
1 'polypeptide(L)'
;MKVFQDIAFHCAKDKSFSVQKSGTDLRTRYNVLLQQYRVDQCKSMRQSGTSEEYEEREVLLQGVVAQVDDWRDQQEQEKQQKSAKERALVKSVEVLKHLAMGEPEDEDESEDTDESTTTTGTPRVGKKRFKATKADRFGVMADAKSRKSENQMKKLKFDREQAELQRKHERDESARRREYELALENRRIQAEKERECMLHEFLLKVLSR
;
A
#
# COMPACT_ATOMS: atom_id res chain seq x y z
N MET A 1 -16.79 -50.42 9.88
CA MET A 1 -17.79 -49.39 9.52
C MET A 1 -19.14 -50.08 9.23
N LYS A 2 -19.97 -50.36 10.25
CA LYS A 2 -21.28 -51.00 10.04
C LYS A 2 -22.37 -50.04 9.55
N VAL A 3 -22.31 -48.77 9.96
CA VAL A 3 -23.34 -47.72 9.70
C VAL A 3 -23.88 -47.71 8.27
N PHE A 4 -23.03 -47.79 7.24
CA PHE A 4 -23.51 -47.80 5.85
C PHE A 4 -24.13 -49.13 5.40
N GLN A 5 -23.77 -50.26 6.01
CA GLN A 5 -24.48 -51.54 5.84
C GLN A 5 -25.84 -51.49 6.52
N ASP A 6 -25.92 -50.89 7.70
CA ASP A 6 -27.18 -50.70 8.44
C ASP A 6 -28.14 -49.78 7.64
N ILE A 7 -27.64 -48.67 7.11
CA ILE A 7 -28.40 -47.79 6.19
C ILE A 7 -28.84 -48.55 4.93
N ALA A 8 -27.96 -49.35 4.31
CA ALA A 8 -28.33 -50.16 3.14
C ALA A 8 -29.47 -51.15 3.45
N PHE A 9 -29.42 -51.80 4.63
CA PHE A 9 -30.47 -52.70 5.09
C PHE A 9 -31.80 -51.97 5.31
N HIS A 10 -31.78 -50.76 5.90
CA HIS A 10 -32.99 -49.95 6.05
C HIS A 10 -33.57 -49.48 4.71
N CYS A 11 -32.73 -49.00 3.78
CA CYS A 11 -33.16 -48.65 2.42
C CYS A 11 -33.76 -49.86 1.68
N ALA A 12 -33.16 -51.04 1.80
CA ALA A 12 -33.65 -52.27 1.17
C ALA A 12 -34.99 -52.76 1.74
N LYS A 13 -35.36 -52.36 2.95
CA LYS A 13 -36.62 -52.70 3.63
C LYS A 13 -37.76 -51.74 3.26
N ASP A 14 -37.44 -50.52 2.82
CA ASP A 14 -38.42 -49.51 2.44
C ASP A 14 -38.89 -49.74 0.98
N LYS A 15 -40.18 -50.03 0.81
CA LYS A 15 -40.79 -50.26 -0.51
C LYS A 15 -40.82 -49.03 -1.40
N SER A 16 -40.68 -47.82 -0.85
CA SER A 16 -40.54 -46.59 -1.64
C SER A 16 -39.13 -46.43 -2.23
N PHE A 17 -38.13 -47.11 -1.66
CA PHE A 17 -36.74 -47.05 -2.10
C PHE A 17 -36.41 -48.23 -3.02
N SER A 18 -36.70 -48.07 -4.32
CA SER A 18 -36.52 -49.12 -5.34
C SER A 18 -35.07 -49.56 -5.61
N VAL A 19 -34.08 -48.90 -4.99
CA VAL A 19 -32.66 -49.07 -5.33
C VAL A 19 -31.90 -49.84 -4.25
N GLN A 20 -31.73 -51.14 -4.48
CA GLN A 20 -30.86 -52.02 -3.68
C GLN A 20 -29.39 -51.64 -3.94
N LYS A 21 -28.71 -51.03 -2.95
CA LYS A 21 -27.28 -50.67 -3.02
C LYS A 21 -26.50 -51.26 -1.85
N SER A 22 -25.23 -51.62 -2.08
CA SER A 22 -24.37 -52.02 -0.97
C SER A 22 -24.01 -50.82 -0.09
N GLY A 23 -23.66 -51.08 1.17
CA GLY A 23 -23.16 -50.03 2.06
C GLY A 23 -21.89 -49.35 1.54
N THR A 24 -21.08 -50.05 0.75
CA THR A 24 -19.90 -49.49 0.09
C THR A 24 -20.31 -48.47 -0.98
N ASP A 25 -21.32 -48.78 -1.80
CA ASP A 25 -21.83 -47.85 -2.83
C ASP A 25 -22.48 -46.62 -2.20
N LEU A 26 -23.24 -46.80 -1.12
CA LEU A 26 -23.85 -45.69 -0.38
C LEU A 26 -22.79 -44.79 0.25
N ARG A 27 -21.72 -45.36 0.83
CA ARG A 27 -20.59 -44.59 1.35
C ARG A 27 -19.86 -43.81 0.26
N THR A 28 -19.60 -44.43 -0.88
CA THR A 28 -18.96 -43.76 -2.03
C THR A 28 -19.85 -42.62 -2.55
N ARG A 29 -21.16 -42.86 -2.73
CA ARG A 29 -22.13 -41.84 -3.14
C ARG A 29 -22.22 -40.69 -2.13
N TYR A 30 -22.24 -40.99 -0.84
CA TYR A 30 -22.23 -40.01 0.24
C TYR A 30 -20.98 -39.12 0.19
N ASN A 31 -19.79 -39.72 0.05
CA ASN A 31 -18.54 -38.96 -0.03
C ASN A 31 -18.51 -38.03 -1.26
N VAL A 32 -18.96 -38.51 -2.42
CA VAL A 32 -19.05 -37.70 -3.65
C VAL A 32 -20.04 -36.53 -3.46
N LEU A 33 -21.23 -36.79 -2.91
CA LEU A 33 -22.21 -35.73 -2.62
C LEU A 33 -21.70 -34.73 -1.59
N LEU A 34 -20.97 -35.18 -0.56
CA LEU A 34 -20.38 -34.32 0.47
C LEU A 34 -19.25 -33.44 -0.10
N GLN A 35 -18.41 -33.97 -0.99
CA GLN A 35 -17.41 -33.19 -1.72
C GLN A 35 -18.08 -32.18 -2.64
N GLN A 36 -19.07 -32.60 -3.44
CA GLN A 36 -19.81 -31.72 -4.33
C GLN A 36 -20.48 -30.57 -3.55
N TYR A 37 -21.16 -30.88 -2.45
CA TYR A 37 -21.77 -29.88 -1.56
C TYR A 37 -20.76 -28.87 -1.02
N ARG A 38 -19.55 -29.31 -0.61
CA ARG A 38 -18.49 -28.41 -0.15
C ARG A 38 -17.95 -27.51 -1.27
N VAL A 39 -17.75 -28.07 -2.46
CA VAL A 39 -17.33 -27.30 -3.64
C VAL A 39 -18.38 -26.27 -4.03
N ASP A 40 -19.66 -26.63 -4.01
CA ASP A 40 -20.76 -25.74 -4.38
C ASP A 40 -21.09 -24.73 -3.27
N GLN A 41 -20.86 -25.05 -1.99
CA GLN A 41 -20.78 -24.08 -0.88
C GLN A 41 -19.70 -23.02 -1.17
N CYS A 42 -18.46 -23.43 -1.49
CA CYS A 42 -17.39 -22.48 -1.83
C CYS A 42 -17.72 -21.62 -3.06
N LYS A 43 -18.37 -22.19 -4.09
CA LYS A 43 -18.86 -21.41 -5.24
C LYS A 43 -19.99 -20.45 -4.87
N SER A 44 -20.92 -20.87 -4.02
CA SER A 44 -22.02 -20.03 -3.52
C SER A 44 -21.49 -18.87 -2.68
N MET A 45 -20.49 -19.11 -1.82
CA MET A 45 -19.81 -18.08 -1.04
C MET A 45 -19.05 -17.08 -1.92
N ARG A 46 -18.42 -17.55 -3.01
CA ARG A 46 -17.80 -16.68 -4.04
C ARG A 46 -18.85 -15.87 -4.80
N GLN A 47 -19.96 -16.49 -5.22
CA GLN A 47 -21.07 -15.78 -5.86
C GLN A 47 -21.84 -14.82 -4.93
N SER A 48 -21.67 -14.97 -3.61
CA SER A 48 -22.29 -14.14 -2.58
C SER A 48 -21.30 -13.17 -1.91
N GLY A 49 -20.17 -12.85 -2.55
CA GLY A 49 -19.17 -11.87 -2.09
C GLY A 49 -18.25 -12.34 -0.96
N THR A 50 -18.76 -13.09 0.01
CA THR A 50 -18.11 -13.40 1.31
C THR A 50 -16.67 -13.93 1.30
N SER A 51 -16.20 -14.57 0.23
CA SER A 51 -14.81 -15.04 0.12
C SER A 51 -13.86 -13.96 -0.41
N GLU A 52 -14.34 -13.18 -1.38
CA GLU A 52 -13.61 -12.10 -2.04
C GLU A 52 -13.50 -10.91 -1.09
N GLU A 53 -14.60 -10.54 -0.42
CA GLU A 53 -14.65 -9.55 0.65
C GLU A 53 -13.69 -9.88 1.82
N TYR A 54 -13.45 -11.16 2.12
CA TYR A 54 -12.53 -11.57 3.18
C TYR A 54 -11.07 -11.49 2.74
N GLU A 55 -10.74 -11.93 1.52
CA GLU A 55 -9.40 -11.80 0.94
C GLU A 55 -9.03 -10.32 0.73
N GLU A 56 -9.94 -9.51 0.20
CA GLU A 56 -9.79 -8.05 0.08
C GLU A 56 -9.58 -7.39 1.45
N ARG A 57 -10.38 -7.77 2.47
CA ARG A 57 -10.22 -7.27 3.84
C ARG A 57 -8.84 -7.60 4.41
N GLU A 58 -8.32 -8.81 4.20
CA GLU A 58 -6.97 -9.17 4.68
C GLU A 58 -5.86 -8.45 3.93
N VAL A 59 -5.95 -8.31 2.61
CA VAL A 59 -5.00 -7.51 1.81
C VAL A 59 -5.01 -6.04 2.27
N LEU A 60 -6.20 -5.48 2.53
CA LEU A 60 -6.36 -4.09 2.96
C LEU A 60 -5.86 -3.88 4.40
N LEU A 61 -6.08 -4.83 5.30
CA LEU A 61 -5.50 -4.82 6.65
C LEU A 61 -3.97 -4.94 6.63
N GLN A 62 -3.40 -5.80 5.78
CA GLN A 62 -1.95 -5.90 5.60
C GLN A 62 -1.36 -4.57 5.08
N GLY A 63 -2.03 -3.91 4.14
CA GLY A 63 -1.65 -2.57 3.66
C GLY A 63 -1.68 -1.51 4.76
N VAL A 64 -2.70 -1.50 5.62
CA VAL A 64 -2.80 -0.59 6.77
C VAL A 64 -1.69 -0.85 7.80
N VAL A 65 -1.38 -2.12 8.10
CA VAL A 65 -0.28 -2.47 9.01
C VAL A 65 1.06 -1.99 8.46
N ALA A 66 1.35 -2.27 7.19
CA ALA A 66 2.58 -1.81 6.53
C ALA A 66 2.71 -0.28 6.58
N GLN A 67 1.63 0.46 6.29
CA GLN A 67 1.63 1.93 6.35
C GLN A 67 1.89 2.48 7.77
N VAL A 68 1.37 1.80 8.81
CA VAL A 68 1.59 2.18 10.21
C VAL A 68 3.04 1.91 10.66
N ASP A 69 3.64 0.81 10.19
CA ASP A 69 5.04 0.49 10.50
C ASP A 69 5.99 1.42 9.71
N ASP A 70 5.75 1.68 8.42
CA ASP A 70 6.48 2.68 7.61
C ASP A 70 6.47 4.07 8.27
N TRP A 71 5.31 4.50 8.79
CA TRP A 71 5.19 5.77 9.51
C TRP A 71 5.99 5.78 10.82
N ARG A 72 6.00 4.66 11.55
CA ARG A 72 6.76 4.51 12.80
C ARG A 72 8.26 4.61 12.52
N ASP A 73 8.74 3.95 11.48
CA ASP A 73 10.14 3.97 11.06
C ASP A 73 10.57 5.37 10.60
N GLN A 74 9.71 6.10 9.87
CA GLN A 74 9.95 7.50 9.52
C GLN A 74 10.08 8.40 10.76
N GLN A 75 9.21 8.22 11.77
CA GLN A 75 9.28 8.98 13.03
C GLN A 75 10.58 8.71 13.80
N GLU A 76 11.01 7.45 13.88
CA GLU A 76 12.25 7.09 14.57
C GLU A 76 13.50 7.59 13.79
N GLN A 77 13.51 7.51 12.45
CA GLN A 77 14.56 8.11 11.62
C GLN A 77 14.64 9.64 11.80
N GLU A 78 13.51 10.35 11.83
CA GLU A 78 13.48 11.79 12.10
C GLU A 78 14.07 12.13 13.47
N LYS A 79 13.71 11.36 14.50
CA LYS A 79 14.20 11.52 15.88
C LYS A 79 15.70 11.26 15.96
N GLN A 80 16.20 10.21 15.30
CA GLN A 80 17.63 9.93 15.20
C GLN A 80 18.39 11.06 14.50
N GLN A 81 17.88 11.56 13.36
CA GLN A 81 18.47 12.71 12.67
C GLN A 81 18.50 13.98 13.52
N LYS A 82 17.43 14.27 14.28
CA LYS A 82 17.37 15.39 15.24
C LYS A 82 18.46 15.22 16.32
N SER A 83 18.56 14.05 16.95
CA SER A 83 19.59 13.74 17.96
C SER A 83 21.02 13.81 17.43
N ALA A 84 21.24 13.47 16.15
CA ALA A 84 22.55 13.51 15.51
C ALA A 84 22.99 14.95 15.23
N LYS A 85 22.05 15.79 14.75
CA LYS A 85 22.27 17.24 14.57
C LYS A 85 22.58 17.93 15.90
N GLU A 86 21.84 17.61 16.94
CA GLU A 86 22.09 18.15 18.29
C GLU A 86 23.46 17.75 18.83
N ARG A 87 23.83 16.47 18.77
CA ARG A 87 25.18 16.00 19.16
C ARG A 87 26.30 16.64 18.33
N ALA A 88 26.07 16.88 17.03
CA ALA A 88 27.05 17.57 16.18
C ALA A 88 27.22 19.05 16.57
N LEU A 89 26.13 19.73 16.97
CA LEU A 89 26.19 21.10 17.49
C LEU A 89 26.90 21.18 18.84
N VAL A 90 26.62 20.23 19.76
CA VAL A 90 27.33 20.18 21.06
C VAL A 90 28.84 20.01 20.84
N LYS A 91 29.24 19.04 20.00
CA LYS A 91 30.67 18.84 19.65
C LYS A 91 31.31 20.07 19.00
N SER A 92 30.61 20.77 18.10
CA SER A 92 31.19 21.95 17.45
C SER A 92 31.34 23.13 18.42
N VAL A 93 30.45 23.28 19.40
CA VAL A 93 30.57 24.28 20.47
C VAL A 93 31.71 23.93 21.43
N GLU A 94 31.90 22.65 21.74
CA GLU A 94 32.98 22.14 22.60
C GLU A 94 34.36 22.40 21.97
N VAL A 95 34.55 22.06 20.68
CA VAL A 95 35.76 22.39 19.91
C VAL A 95 36.00 23.90 19.88
N LEU A 96 34.96 24.72 19.65
CA LEU A 96 35.08 26.18 19.66
C LEU A 96 35.51 26.73 21.03
N LYS A 97 35.09 26.08 22.12
CA LYS A 97 35.46 26.43 23.50
C LYS A 97 36.94 26.12 23.75
N HIS A 98 37.45 24.95 23.36
CA HIS A 98 38.88 24.62 23.50
C HIS A 98 39.75 25.60 22.70
N LEU A 99 39.40 25.86 21.43
CA LEU A 99 40.06 26.87 20.59
C LEU A 99 40.07 28.28 21.21
N ALA A 100 39.01 28.67 21.92
CA ALA A 100 38.92 29.97 22.58
C ALA A 100 39.68 30.03 23.92
N MET A 101 39.87 28.89 24.59
CA MET A 101 40.58 28.78 25.86
C MET A 101 42.10 28.60 25.68
N GLY A 102 42.56 28.20 24.49
CA GLY A 102 43.98 28.02 24.19
C GLY A 102 44.59 26.78 24.85
N GLU A 103 43.80 25.75 25.13
CA GLU A 103 44.31 24.44 25.54
C GLU A 103 45.02 23.77 24.34
N PRO A 104 46.22 23.20 24.52
CA PRO A 104 46.86 22.40 23.48
C PRO A 104 46.08 21.10 23.28
N GLU A 105 45.96 20.67 22.02
CA GLU A 105 45.46 19.33 21.69
C GLU A 105 46.56 18.32 22.05
N ASP A 106 46.24 17.31 22.88
CA ASP A 106 47.12 16.16 23.08
C ASP A 106 47.14 15.34 21.78
N GLU A 107 48.29 15.35 21.10
CA GLU A 107 48.52 14.64 19.84
C GLU A 107 48.62 13.12 20.06
N ASP A 108 47.51 12.40 19.86
CA ASP A 108 47.55 10.93 19.66
C ASP A 108 47.84 10.63 18.17
N GLU A 109 48.97 9.99 17.90
CA GLU A 109 49.53 9.77 16.56
C GLU A 109 48.70 8.82 15.67
N SER A 110 48.71 9.09 14.35
CA SER A 110 48.95 8.03 13.36
C SER A 110 49.48 8.60 12.04
N GLU A 111 50.80 8.50 11.87
CA GLU A 111 51.61 8.33 10.65
C GLU A 111 51.00 8.69 9.27
N ASP A 112 51.70 9.55 8.53
CA ASP A 112 51.94 9.28 7.10
C ASP A 112 53.32 9.83 6.63
N THR A 113 53.93 9.21 5.61
CA THR A 113 55.40 9.14 5.43
C THR A 113 55.97 10.03 4.29
N ASP A 114 57.24 10.46 4.39
CA ASP A 114 58.02 11.21 3.36
C ASP A 114 58.76 10.24 2.37
N GLU A 115 59.67 10.57 1.43
CA GLU A 115 60.49 11.76 1.16
C GLU A 115 60.82 11.90 -0.35
N SER A 116 60.94 13.14 -0.85
CA SER A 116 61.85 13.54 -1.96
C SER A 116 61.59 13.02 -3.40
N THR A 117 62.19 13.55 -4.48
CA THR A 117 63.24 14.59 -4.65
C THR A 117 63.06 15.45 -5.94
N THR A 118 63.48 16.72 -5.84
CA THR A 118 64.00 17.69 -6.85
C THR A 118 64.09 17.39 -8.37
N THR A 119 63.84 18.42 -9.21
CA THR A 119 64.82 18.97 -10.20
C THR A 119 64.47 20.41 -10.63
N THR A 120 65.45 21.13 -11.21
CA THR A 120 65.52 22.60 -11.35
C THR A 120 65.02 23.17 -12.70
N GLY A 121 64.41 24.38 -12.69
CA GLY A 121 64.31 25.22 -13.90
C GLY A 121 63.31 26.39 -13.84
N THR A 122 63.79 27.64 -13.99
CA THR A 122 62.99 28.84 -14.30
C THR A 122 63.25 29.27 -15.76
N PRO A 123 62.46 30.13 -16.47
CA PRO A 123 61.66 31.23 -15.91
C PRO A 123 60.31 31.66 -16.59
N ARG A 124 59.57 32.53 -15.88
CA ARG A 124 58.64 33.59 -16.37
C ARG A 124 57.50 33.24 -17.36
N VAL A 125 56.25 33.27 -16.87
CA VAL A 125 55.11 34.00 -17.50
C VAL A 125 54.29 34.71 -16.40
N GLY A 126 53.72 35.88 -16.71
CA GLY A 126 53.22 36.83 -15.71
C GLY A 126 51.88 36.51 -15.02
N LYS A 127 51.80 36.89 -13.73
CA LYS A 127 50.54 37.04 -12.98
C LYS A 127 49.60 38.03 -13.68
N LYS A 128 48.57 37.55 -14.38
CA LYS A 128 47.36 38.34 -14.66
C LYS A 128 46.31 38.07 -13.58
N ARG A 129 46.34 38.86 -12.52
CA ARG A 129 45.22 38.94 -11.56
C ARG A 129 44.02 39.57 -12.27
N PHE A 130 43.07 38.75 -12.73
CA PHE A 130 41.77 39.26 -13.17
C PHE A 130 41.07 39.94 -11.98
N LYS A 131 41.04 41.27 -11.99
CA LYS A 131 40.17 42.05 -11.12
C LYS A 131 38.74 41.91 -11.66
N ALA A 132 38.03 40.87 -11.25
CA ALA A 132 36.60 40.75 -11.51
C ALA A 132 35.89 41.99 -10.94
N THR A 133 35.38 42.85 -11.82
CA THR A 133 34.62 44.04 -11.47
C THR A 133 33.34 43.62 -10.74
N LYS A 134 32.91 44.45 -9.77
CA LYS A 134 31.77 44.13 -8.88
C LYS A 134 30.50 43.74 -9.66
N ALA A 135 30.30 44.33 -10.85
CA ALA A 135 29.18 44.09 -11.75
C ALA A 135 29.01 42.61 -12.22
N ASP A 136 30.09 41.92 -12.61
CA ASP A 136 30.00 40.53 -13.12
C ASP A 136 29.43 39.57 -12.07
N ARG A 137 29.80 39.77 -10.79
CA ARG A 137 29.30 38.95 -9.68
C ARG A 137 27.82 39.17 -9.42
N PHE A 138 27.28 40.36 -9.71
CA PHE A 138 25.85 40.64 -9.61
C PHE A 138 25.04 40.01 -10.76
N GLY A 139 25.56 40.04 -12.00
CA GLY A 139 24.90 39.41 -13.14
C GLY A 139 24.71 37.90 -12.96
N VAL A 140 25.76 37.19 -12.56
CA VAL A 140 25.70 35.74 -12.30
C VAL A 140 24.74 35.40 -11.14
N MET A 141 24.70 36.21 -10.08
CA MET A 141 23.73 36.01 -8.98
C MET A 141 22.28 36.33 -9.38
N ALA A 142 22.05 37.29 -10.29
CA ALA A 142 20.71 37.61 -10.77
C ALA A 142 20.13 36.47 -11.63
N ASP A 143 20.92 35.95 -12.57
CA ASP A 143 20.52 34.83 -13.43
C ASP A 143 20.32 33.53 -12.61
N ALA A 144 21.22 33.24 -11.65
CA ALA A 144 21.05 32.10 -10.73
C ALA A 144 19.77 32.19 -9.87
N LYS A 145 19.38 33.40 -9.43
CA LYS A 145 18.10 33.63 -8.72
C LYS A 145 16.89 33.46 -9.64
N SER A 146 16.97 33.95 -10.88
CA SER A 146 15.92 33.81 -11.89
C SER A 146 15.65 32.34 -12.22
N ARG A 147 16.69 31.56 -12.56
CA ARG A 147 16.55 30.12 -12.83
C ARG A 147 16.03 29.34 -11.62
N LYS A 148 16.38 29.76 -10.40
CA LYS A 148 15.86 29.16 -9.16
C LYS A 148 14.36 29.43 -8.98
N SER A 149 13.87 30.63 -9.26
CA SER A 149 12.44 30.94 -9.17
C SER A 149 11.63 30.24 -10.27
N GLU A 150 12.18 30.12 -11.47
CA GLU A 150 11.56 29.38 -12.58
C GLU A 150 11.43 27.88 -12.27
N ASN A 151 12.47 27.27 -11.70
CA ASN A 151 12.44 25.86 -11.29
C ASN A 151 11.47 25.62 -10.11
N GLN A 152 11.37 26.56 -9.16
CA GLN A 152 10.35 26.51 -8.11
C GLN A 152 8.93 26.60 -8.69
N MET A 153 8.71 27.46 -9.69
CA MET A 153 7.41 27.59 -10.36
C MET A 153 7.05 26.33 -11.17
N LYS A 154 8.02 25.68 -11.83
CA LYS A 154 7.83 24.39 -12.51
C LYS A 154 7.46 23.29 -11.52
N LYS A 155 8.14 23.20 -10.37
CA LYS A 155 7.78 22.26 -9.30
C LYS A 155 6.36 22.50 -8.78
N LEU A 156 6.02 23.74 -8.43
CA LEU A 156 4.67 24.09 -7.94
C LEU A 156 3.55 23.77 -8.94
N LYS A 157 3.82 23.86 -10.26
CA LYS A 157 2.87 23.43 -11.29
C LYS A 157 2.68 21.92 -11.31
N PHE A 158 3.77 21.15 -11.25
CA PHE A 158 3.73 19.69 -11.20
C PHE A 158 3.02 19.17 -9.94
N ASP A 159 3.35 19.71 -8.76
CA ASP A 159 2.71 19.36 -7.49
C ASP A 159 1.20 19.66 -7.53
N ARG A 160 0.80 20.79 -8.15
CA ARG A 160 -0.61 21.15 -8.35
C ARG A 160 -1.33 20.21 -9.33
N GLU A 161 -0.67 19.82 -10.41
CA GLU A 161 -1.23 18.91 -11.43
C GLU A 161 -1.45 17.50 -10.84
N GLN A 162 -0.52 16.97 -10.05
CA GLN A 162 -0.73 15.74 -9.29
C GLN A 162 -1.91 15.85 -8.32
N ALA A 163 -2.02 16.95 -7.57
CA ALA A 163 -3.14 17.17 -6.64
C ALA A 163 -4.49 17.39 -7.36
N GLU A 164 -4.49 17.82 -8.62
CA GLU A 164 -5.70 17.89 -9.47
C GLU A 164 -6.06 16.51 -10.05
N LEU A 165 -5.06 15.68 -10.40
CA LEU A 165 -5.26 14.30 -10.86
C LEU A 165 -5.80 13.38 -9.74
N GLN A 166 -5.24 13.46 -8.53
CA GLN A 166 -5.73 12.75 -7.36
C GLN A 166 -7.19 13.10 -7.07
N ARG A 167 -7.53 14.39 -7.02
CA ARG A 167 -8.92 14.85 -6.84
C ARG A 167 -9.86 14.47 -7.99
N LYS A 168 -9.36 14.14 -9.20
CA LYS A 168 -10.19 13.55 -10.26
C LYS A 168 -10.42 12.06 -9.98
N HIS A 169 -9.35 11.32 -9.71
CA HIS A 169 -9.40 9.89 -9.37
C HIS A 169 -10.35 9.61 -8.19
N GLU A 170 -10.24 10.36 -7.09
CA GLU A 170 -11.14 10.28 -5.93
C GLU A 170 -12.61 10.53 -6.29
N ARG A 171 -12.89 11.50 -7.17
CA ARG A 171 -14.26 11.78 -7.63
C ARG A 171 -14.78 10.63 -8.48
N ASP A 172 -13.99 10.14 -9.43
CA ASP A 172 -14.38 9.07 -10.35
C ASP A 172 -14.60 7.75 -9.58
N GLU A 173 -13.74 7.43 -8.59
CA GLU A 173 -13.99 6.32 -7.66
C GLU A 173 -15.26 6.54 -6.83
N SER A 174 -15.48 7.74 -6.28
CA SER A 174 -16.68 8.03 -5.49
C SER A 174 -17.96 7.91 -6.32
N ALA A 175 -17.90 8.24 -7.62
CA ALA A 175 -19.00 8.06 -8.56
C ALA A 175 -19.26 6.56 -8.80
N ARG A 176 -18.22 5.78 -9.14
CA ARG A 176 -18.34 4.33 -9.33
C ARG A 176 -18.91 3.61 -8.10
N ARG A 177 -18.49 4.00 -6.89
CA ARG A 177 -19.01 3.44 -5.62
C ARG A 177 -20.52 3.71 -5.48
N ARG A 178 -20.97 4.94 -5.75
CA ARG A 178 -22.40 5.32 -5.73
C ARG A 178 -23.21 4.61 -6.81
N GLU A 179 -22.67 4.48 -8.02
CA GLU A 179 -23.31 3.74 -9.12
C GLU A 179 -23.51 2.27 -8.77
N TYR A 180 -22.50 1.64 -8.15
CA TYR A 180 -22.58 0.26 -7.68
C TYR A 180 -23.60 0.08 -6.54
N GLU A 181 -23.62 0.99 -5.57
CA GLU A 181 -24.59 1.01 -4.47
C GLU A 181 -26.03 1.15 -4.99
N LEU A 182 -26.27 2.10 -5.91
CA LEU A 182 -27.55 2.28 -6.59
C LEU A 182 -27.95 1.04 -7.42
N ALA A 183 -27.01 0.35 -8.06
CA ALA A 183 -27.29 -0.87 -8.80
C ALA A 183 -27.73 -2.03 -7.88
N LEU A 184 -27.11 -2.16 -6.70
CA LEU A 184 -27.52 -3.12 -5.68
C LEU A 184 -28.90 -2.79 -5.09
N GLU A 185 -29.18 -1.51 -4.82
CA GLU A 185 -30.47 -1.07 -4.30
C GLU A 185 -31.60 -1.29 -5.32
N ASN A 186 -31.39 -0.91 -6.58
CA ASN A 186 -32.34 -1.20 -7.66
C ASN A 186 -32.63 -2.70 -7.80
N ARG A 187 -31.62 -3.57 -7.65
CA ARG A 187 -31.78 -5.03 -7.68
C ARG A 187 -32.60 -5.55 -6.49
N ARG A 188 -32.46 -4.95 -5.30
CA ARG A 188 -33.30 -5.26 -4.12
C ARG A 188 -34.75 -4.85 -4.36
N ILE A 189 -34.99 -3.62 -4.79
CA ILE A 189 -36.32 -3.09 -5.12
C ILE A 189 -37.01 -3.94 -6.19
N GLN A 190 -36.27 -4.38 -7.22
CA GLN A 190 -36.82 -5.24 -8.26
C GLN A 190 -37.25 -6.62 -7.72
N ALA A 191 -36.42 -7.26 -6.89
CA ALA A 191 -36.76 -8.54 -6.27
C ALA A 191 -37.93 -8.43 -5.26
N GLU A 192 -38.09 -7.28 -4.62
CA GLU A 192 -39.24 -6.99 -3.75
C GLU A 192 -40.53 -6.81 -4.56
N LYS A 193 -40.50 -6.01 -5.63
CA LYS A 193 -41.63 -5.88 -6.58
C LYS A 193 -42.05 -7.23 -7.18
N GLU A 194 -41.10 -8.07 -7.56
CA GLU A 194 -41.40 -9.42 -8.06
C GLU A 194 -42.10 -10.29 -7.00
N ARG A 195 -41.70 -10.19 -5.73
CA ARG A 195 -42.39 -10.86 -4.61
C ARG A 195 -43.80 -10.31 -4.39
N GLU A 196 -43.99 -9.00 -4.45
CA GLU A 196 -45.32 -8.38 -4.35
C GLU A 196 -46.23 -8.80 -5.50
N CYS A 197 -45.73 -8.83 -6.74
CA CYS A 197 -46.48 -9.34 -7.90
C CYS A 197 -46.89 -10.81 -7.72
N MET A 198 -45.97 -11.69 -7.29
CA MET A 198 -46.29 -13.10 -7.01
C MET A 198 -47.32 -13.26 -5.88
N LEU A 199 -47.21 -12.45 -4.81
CA LEU A 199 -48.17 -12.43 -3.71
C LEU A 199 -49.56 -11.99 -4.19
N HIS A 200 -49.61 -10.94 -5.01
CA HIS A 200 -50.86 -10.41 -5.55
C HIS A 200 -51.54 -11.41 -6.50
N GLU A 201 -50.79 -12.04 -7.41
CA GLU A 201 -51.30 -13.10 -8.28
C GLU A 201 -51.82 -14.29 -7.46
N PHE A 202 -51.10 -14.70 -6.42
CA PHE A 202 -51.53 -15.76 -5.50
C PHE A 202 -52.85 -15.40 -4.79
N LEU A 203 -52.98 -14.17 -4.27
CA LEU A 203 -54.20 -13.71 -3.61
C LEU A 203 -55.40 -13.67 -4.58
N LEU A 204 -55.21 -13.15 -5.80
CA LEU A 204 -56.24 -13.19 -6.84
C LEU A 204 -56.68 -14.63 -7.14
N LYS A 205 -55.74 -15.57 -7.21
CA LYS A 205 -56.00 -16.99 -7.49
C LYS A 205 -56.72 -17.73 -6.35
N VAL A 206 -56.50 -17.30 -5.11
CA VAL A 206 -57.23 -17.82 -3.93
C VAL A 206 -58.65 -17.24 -3.87
N LEU A 207 -58.83 -15.95 -4.17
CA LEU A 207 -60.14 -15.27 -4.12
C LEU A 207 -61.06 -15.56 -5.33
N SER A 208 -60.53 -16.19 -6.38
CA SER A 208 -61.28 -16.60 -7.58
C SER A 208 -61.76 -18.06 -7.55
N ARG A 209 -61.76 -18.68 -6.37
CA ARG A 209 -62.30 -20.02 -6.10
C ARG A 209 -63.50 -19.95 -5.17
#